data_AF-A0A2N3HJ67-F1
#
_entry.id   AF-A0A2N3HJ67-F1
#
_cell.length_a   1.000
_cell.length_b   1.000
_cell.length_c   1.000
_cell.angle_alpha   90.00
_cell.angle_beta   90.00
_cell.angle_gamma   90.00
#
_symmetry.space_group_name_H-M   'P 1'
#
loop_
_entity.id
_entity.type
_entity.pdbx_description
1 polymer ?
#
loop_
_entity_poly.entity_id
_entity_poly.type
_entity_poly.pdbx_seq_one_letter_code
_entity_poly.pdbx_strand_id
1 'polypeptide(L)' 'MGKAINNIAAQDAIILLLVWDPKWRAFLPSGASRKEIEMCFPNWAITHVEPAADKPEAIYKILKANEQWYRLCRK' A
#
# COMPACT_ATOMS: atom_id res chain seq x y z
N MET A 1 -0.71 -11.04 7.26
CA MET A 1 -2.07 -10.63 6.87
C MET A 1 -2.55 -11.24 5.56
N GLY A 2 -1.78 -11.21 4.46
CA GLY A 2 -2.27 -11.68 3.14
C GLY A 2 -2.82 -13.12 3.12
N LYS A 3 -2.27 -14.04 3.91
CA LYS A 3 -2.79 -15.42 4.02
C LYS A 3 -4.22 -15.49 4.54
N ALA A 4 -4.62 -14.64 5.48
CA ALA A 4 -6.00 -14.63 5.99
C ALA A 4 -6.97 -14.06 4.93
N ILE A 5 -6.53 -13.04 4.18
CA ILE A 5 -7.32 -12.45 3.11
C ILE A 5 -7.51 -13.44 1.94
N ASN A 6 -6.50 -14.29 1.67
CA ASN A 6 -6.63 -15.40 0.71
C ASN A 6 -7.74 -16.41 1.07
N ASN A 7 -8.09 -16.54 2.35
CA ASN A 7 -9.12 -17.51 2.75
C ASN A 7 -10.54 -17.01 2.47
N ILE A 8 -10.71 -15.69 2.28
CA ILE A 8 -12.04 -15.06 2.14
C ILE A 8 -12.25 -14.41 0.76
N ALA A 9 -11.18 -14.07 0.05
CA ALA A 9 -11.27 -13.46 -1.27
C ALA A 9 -11.57 -14.51 -2.34
N ALA A 10 -12.37 -14.18 -3.35
CA ALA A 10 -12.47 -14.99 -4.56
C ALA A 10 -11.25 -14.76 -5.47
N GLN A 11 -11.11 -15.61 -6.49
CA GLN A 11 -10.24 -15.35 -7.64
C GLN A 11 -10.57 -13.98 -8.25
N ASP A 12 -9.57 -13.26 -8.77
CA ASP A 12 -9.71 -11.92 -9.38
C ASP A 12 -10.23 -10.82 -8.43
N ALA A 13 -10.32 -11.10 -7.13
CA ALA A 13 -10.65 -10.09 -6.14
C ALA A 13 -9.64 -8.94 -6.15
N ILE A 14 -10.12 -7.73 -5.83
CA ILE A 14 -9.32 -6.52 -5.78
C ILE A 14 -9.15 -6.06 -4.34
N ILE A 15 -7.92 -5.68 -3.98
CA ILE A 15 -7.61 -4.94 -2.75
C ILE A 15 -7.02 -3.58 -3.15
N LEU A 16 -7.48 -2.53 -2.47
CA LEU A 16 -6.85 -1.22 -2.48
C LEU A 16 -6.11 -1.01 -1.15
N LEU A 17 -4.83 -0.68 -1.22
CA LEU A 17 -4.00 -0.36 -0.06
C LEU A 17 -3.54 1.09 -0.16
N LEU A 18 -3.70 1.86 0.91
CA LEU A 18 -3.04 3.14 1.09
C LEU A 18 -1.73 2.91 1.86
N VAL A 19 -0.60 3.18 1.23
CA VAL A 19 0.72 2.84 1.80
C VAL A 19 1.65 4.04 1.77
N TRP A 20 2.27 4.35 2.91
CA TRP A 20 3.33 5.36 2.98
C TRP A 20 4.70 4.77 2.62
N ASP A 21 5.58 5.60 2.07
CA ASP A 21 7.00 5.24 1.93
C ASP A 21 7.60 4.77 3.28
N PRO A 22 8.46 3.74 3.28
CA PRO A 22 9.18 3.30 4.48
C PRO A 22 10.21 4.37 4.88
N LYS A 23 9.82 5.26 5.79
CA LYS A 23 10.66 6.33 6.33
C LYS A 23 10.46 6.43 7.84
N TRP A 24 11.46 6.95 8.54
CA TRP A 24 11.30 7.31 9.94
C TRP A 24 10.34 8.50 10.05
N ARG A 25 9.18 8.29 10.70
CA ARG A 25 8.11 9.28 10.88
C ARG A 25 7.76 9.48 12.36
N ALA A 26 8.76 9.39 13.24
CA ALA A 26 8.60 9.49 14.69
C ALA A 26 7.53 8.53 15.25
N PHE A 27 6.36 9.05 15.66
CA PHE A 27 5.24 8.28 16.22
C PHE A 27 4.26 7.76 15.15
N LEU A 28 4.42 8.15 13.89
CA LEU A 28 3.57 7.68 12.80
C LEU A 28 4.04 6.32 12.30
N PRO A 29 3.14 5.47 11.77
CA PRO A 29 3.52 4.19 11.19
C PRO A 29 4.65 4.33 10.17
N SER A 30 5.72 3.56 10.38
CA SER A 30 6.70 3.30 9.33
C SER A 30 5.95 2.55 8.24
N GLY A 31 5.80 3.19 7.08
CA GLY A 31 5.09 2.59 5.95
C GLY A 31 5.77 1.32 5.42
N ALA A 32 5.43 0.88 4.22
CA ALA A 32 5.94 -0.36 3.66
C ALA A 32 6.55 -0.13 2.28
N SER A 33 7.66 -0.81 2.01
CA SER A 33 8.22 -0.92 0.67
C SER A 33 7.35 -1.82 -0.21
N ARG A 34 7.44 -1.62 -1.54
CA ARG A 34 6.83 -2.53 -2.52
C ARG A 34 7.19 -4.00 -2.27
N LYS A 35 8.45 -4.28 -1.96
CA LYS A 35 8.94 -5.63 -1.68
C LYS A 35 8.24 -6.24 -0.45
N GLU A 36 8.04 -5.47 0.61
CA GLU A 36 7.30 -5.93 1.80
C GLU A 36 5.83 -6.21 1.49
N ILE A 37 5.20 -5.40 0.62
CA ILE A 37 3.84 -5.67 0.13
C ILE A 37 3.80 -6.97 -0.65
N GLU A 38 4.69 -7.17 -1.62
CA GLU A 38 4.77 -8.39 -2.44
C GLU A 38 5.01 -9.64 -1.56
N MET A 39 5.89 -9.54 -0.56
CA MET A 39 6.12 -10.62 0.41
C MET A 39 4.89 -10.89 1.30
N CYS A 40 4.16 -9.85 1.69
CA CYS A 40 2.94 -9.99 2.50
C CYS A 40 1.75 -10.58 1.71
N PHE A 41 1.71 -10.35 0.39
CA PHE A 41 0.63 -10.74 -0.50
C PHE A 41 1.14 -11.60 -1.70
N PRO A 42 1.75 -12.77 -1.45
CA PRO A 42 2.45 -13.52 -2.50
C PRO A 42 1.54 -14.04 -3.64
N ASN A 43 0.25 -14.24 -3.35
CA ASN A 43 -0.76 -14.71 -4.32
C ASN A 43 -1.51 -13.56 -5.00
N TRP A 44 -1.05 -12.32 -4.83
CA TRP A 44 -1.65 -11.15 -5.44
C TRP A 44 -0.65 -10.49 -6.36
N ALA A 45 -1.14 -9.95 -7.48
CA ALA A 45 -0.37 -9.13 -8.39
C ALA A 45 -0.66 -7.66 -8.09
N ILE A 46 0.38 -6.83 -7.93
CA ILE A 46 0.23 -5.38 -7.94
C ILE A 46 -0.03 -4.96 -9.39
N THR A 47 -1.23 -4.48 -9.69
CA THR A 47 -1.63 -4.08 -11.05
C THR A 47 -1.54 -2.59 -11.29
N HIS A 48 -1.58 -1.78 -10.23
CA HIS A 48 -1.51 -0.32 -10.33
C HIS A 48 -0.88 0.28 -9.07
N VAL A 49 -0.14 1.37 -9.25
CA VAL A 49 0.40 2.19 -8.16
C VAL A 49 0.26 3.65 -8.56
N GLU A 50 -0.35 4.46 -7.72
CA GLU A 50 -0.53 5.89 -7.95
C GLU A 50 -0.34 6.72 -6.68
N PRO A 51 0.10 7.97 -6.76
CA PRO A 51 0.08 8.89 -5.62
C PRO A 51 -1.33 9.04 -5.07
N ALA A 52 -1.50 9.10 -3.75
CA ALA A 52 -2.84 9.30 -3.18
C ALA A 52 -3.32 10.76 -3.24
N ALA A 53 -2.41 11.71 -3.45
CA ALA A 53 -2.71 13.13 -3.60
C ALA A 53 -2.01 13.69 -4.85
N ASP A 54 -2.79 14.28 -5.75
CA ASP A 54 -2.27 14.92 -6.97
C ASP A 54 -1.55 16.25 -6.67
N LYS A 55 -1.97 16.94 -5.60
CA LYS A 55 -1.40 18.21 -5.14
C LYS A 55 -1.34 18.21 -3.60
N PRO A 56 -0.26 17.70 -3.00
CA PRO A 56 -0.15 17.67 -1.55
C PRO A 56 -0.14 19.08 -0.98
N GLU A 57 -1.05 19.34 -0.04
CA GLU A 57 -1.05 20.59 0.74
C GLU A 57 0.27 20.76 1.50
N ALA A 58 0.57 21.97 1.97
CA ALA A 58 1.81 22.24 2.70
C ALA A 58 2.02 21.31 3.91
N ILE A 59 0.93 20.90 4.58
CA ILE A 59 0.96 19.96 5.72
C ILE A 59 1.51 18.58 5.33
N TYR A 60 1.24 18.10 4.11
CA TYR A 60 1.73 16.81 3.62
C TYR A 60 3.26 16.80 3.46
N LYS A 61 3.84 17.94 3.05
CA LYS A 61 5.29 18.09 2.96
C LYS A 61 5.95 18.04 4.35
N ILE A 62 5.34 18.66 5.36
CA ILE A 62 5.82 18.64 6.75
C ILE A 62 5.79 17.20 7.29
N LEU A 63 4.70 16.47 7.03
CA LEU A 63 4.51 15.09 7.46
C LEU A 63 5.30 14.08 6.61
N LYS A 64 5.99 14.53 5.55
CA LYS A 64 6.64 13.68 4.54
C LYS A 64 5.69 12.59 4.02
N ALA A 65 4.43 12.98 3.85
CA ALA A 65 3.32 12.15 3.44
C ALA A 65 3.44 11.90 1.94
N ASN A 66 4.06 10.75 1.63
CA ASN A 66 4.18 10.18 0.29
C ASN A 66 3.35 8.90 0.23
N GLU A 67 2.08 8.97 0.60
CA GLU A 67 1.21 7.81 0.43
C GLU A 67 0.92 7.52 -1.04
N GLN A 68 0.83 6.23 -1.33
CA GLN A 68 0.48 5.69 -2.63
C GLN A 68 -0.68 4.72 -2.47
N TRP A 69 -1.61 4.77 -3.42
CA TRP A 69 -2.59 3.73 -3.63
C TRP A 69 -1.95 2.57 -4.40
N TYR A 70 -2.05 1.38 -3.84
CA TYR A 70 -1.73 0.13 -4.52
C TYR A 70 -3.01 -0.62 -4.83
N ARG A 71 -3.18 -1.01 -6.10
CA ARG A 71 -4.21 -1.98 -6.50
C ARG A 71 -3.57 -3.35 -6.63
N LEU A 72 -4.07 -4.30 -5.85
CA LEU A 72 -3.69 -5.69 -5.91
C LEU A 72 -4.85 -6.51 -6.48
N CYS A 73 -4.56 -7.40 -7.42
CA CYS A 73 -5.50 -8.38 -7.96
C CYS A 73 -5.08 -9.78 -7.54
N ARG A 74 -6.01 -10.60 -7.07
CA ARG A 74 -5.71 -11.99 -6.72
C ARG A 74 -5.45 -12.83 -7.97
N LYS A 75 -4.34 -13.55 -7.95
CA LYS A 75 -3.98 -14.57 -8.95
C LYS A 75 -4.60 -15.91 -8.66
#